data_AF-A0AAD1S3X8-F1
#
_entry.id   AF-A0AAD1S3X8-F1
#
_cell.length_a   1.000
_cell.length_b   1.000
_cell.length_c   1.000
_cell.angle_alpha   90.00
_cell.angle_beta   90.00
_cell.angle_gamma   90.00
#
_symmetry.space_group_name_H-M   'P 1'
#
loop_
_entity.id
_entity.type
_entity.pdbx_description
1 polymer ?
#
loop_
_entity_poly.entity_id
_entity_poly.type
_entity_poly.pdbx_seq_one_letter_code
_entity_poly.pdbx_strand_id
1 'polypeptide(L)'
;MHVNIPVTEEVQDSLGNRYVLYSVFLEGTLLFKVRYSDLHLWDEQLQRVFGNNLPAFPPKYYLAMTKSMAEERRLQLEKYLQKLVSDPVISSSEIFTNFFKRLQLETFKIPTIEIILKVYLPNDEQIRVDVLTTDTAERVLELALFKAALSRELMEYFSLFITHRENDGGITVVKQIAGFELPFITIWNMDDDSFQIDIRKCYMNPSTDAMLMGCTTAIHLLYIQAVQEYRMNWSRPTEEQQAKLQQLLESENKVKFLQLMQNVERYGHIQLGACTSDYPKPETSVTVSIGYLEMYCCFHTSNGNKEILQLPITDLNCWHVQMCNSVKDNCSIDKKHQLEFMFEYIQAETKKCITLRTEQAFLLSTCLKKIMIEQPVTGTKEDLEIVSNLQRCSACVK
;
A
#
# COMPACT_ATOMS: atom_id res chain seq x y z
N MET A 1 2.70 -0.96 5.85
CA MET A 1 3.04 -2.30 5.34
C MET A 1 2.19 -3.36 6.01
N HIS A 2 1.59 -4.26 5.23
CA HIS A 2 0.72 -5.36 5.65
C HIS A 2 1.18 -6.68 5.06
N VAL A 3 1.48 -7.64 5.93
CA VAL A 3 1.92 -8.99 5.57
C VAL A 3 0.82 -10.00 5.86
N ASN A 4 0.53 -10.87 4.90
CA ASN A 4 -0.43 -11.96 5.08
C ASN A 4 0.15 -13.28 4.56
N ILE A 5 -0.24 -14.39 5.18
CA ILE A 5 0.09 -15.75 4.71
C ILE A 5 -1.21 -16.52 4.48
N PRO A 6 -1.99 -16.17 3.43
CA PRO A 6 -3.33 -16.72 3.24
C PRO A 6 -3.34 -18.20 2.80
N VAL A 7 -2.23 -18.68 2.23
CA VAL A 7 -2.14 -20.01 1.62
C VAL A 7 -0.91 -20.75 2.15
N THR A 8 -1.12 -22.03 2.50
CA THR A 8 -0.04 -22.97 2.82
C THR A 8 -0.19 -24.22 1.95
N GLU A 9 0.91 -24.72 1.41
CA GLU A 9 0.96 -25.86 0.49
C GLU A 9 1.86 -26.95 1.08
N GLU A 10 1.37 -28.20 1.15
CA GLU A 10 2.23 -29.34 1.45
C GLU A 10 2.94 -29.79 0.17
N VAL A 11 4.27 -29.71 0.17
CA VAL A 11 5.12 -30.05 -0.97
C VAL A 11 6.06 -31.19 -0.58
N GLN A 12 6.42 -32.02 -1.55
CA GLN A 12 7.41 -33.09 -1.38
C GLN A 12 8.69 -32.72 -2.14
N ASP A 13 9.84 -32.81 -1.47
CA ASP A 13 11.13 -32.59 -2.13
C ASP A 13 11.50 -33.75 -3.06
N SER A 14 12.57 -33.59 -3.83
CA SER A 14 13.10 -34.63 -4.73
C SER A 14 13.56 -35.90 -4.01
N LEU A 15 13.78 -35.83 -2.69
CA LEU A 15 14.20 -36.94 -1.84
C LEU A 15 13.01 -37.61 -1.13
N GLY A 16 11.78 -37.13 -1.38
CA GLY A 16 10.56 -37.66 -0.81
C GLY A 16 10.16 -37.07 0.54
N ASN A 17 10.89 -36.09 1.10
CA ASN A 17 10.53 -35.45 2.36
C ASN A 17 9.42 -34.43 2.15
N ARG A 18 8.42 -34.44 3.04
CA ARG A 18 7.32 -33.48 3.02
C ARG A 18 7.66 -32.24 3.82
N TYR A 19 7.34 -31.07 3.29
CA TYR A 19 7.46 -29.79 3.97
C TYR A 19 6.30 -28.87 3.61
N VAL A 20 6.07 -27.86 4.44
CA VAL A 20 5.04 -26.84 4.21
C VAL A 20 5.68 -25.60 3.60
N LEU A 21 5.09 -25.13 2.52
CA LEU A 21 5.43 -23.89 1.85
C LEU A 21 4.40 -22.81 2.22
N TYR A 22 4.88 -21.67 2.69
CA TYR A 22 4.08 -20.53 3.11
C TYR A 22 4.11 -19.48 2.00
N SER A 23 2.95 -19.14 1.44
CA SER A 23 2.83 -18.07 0.44
C SER A 23 2.67 -16.74 1.17
N VAL A 24 3.70 -15.91 1.16
CA VAL A 24 3.75 -14.61 1.85
C VAL A 24 3.34 -13.51 0.89
N PHE A 25 2.32 -12.75 1.28
CA PHE A 25 1.77 -11.62 0.55
C PHE A 25 2.13 -10.32 1.25
N LEU A 26 2.36 -9.27 0.47
CA LEU A 26 2.60 -7.90 0.95
C LEU A 26 1.64 -6.94 0.25
N GLU A 27 0.81 -6.26 1.04
CA GLU A 27 -0.23 -5.33 0.54
C GLU A 27 -1.13 -5.97 -0.54
N GLY A 28 -1.46 -7.26 -0.37
CA GLY A 28 -2.35 -7.99 -1.27
C GLY A 28 -1.69 -8.68 -2.47
N THR A 29 -0.40 -8.45 -2.71
CA THR A 29 0.35 -9.10 -3.81
C THR A 29 1.24 -10.21 -3.26
N LEU A 30 1.32 -11.36 -3.95
CA LEU A 30 2.26 -12.42 -3.60
C LEU A 30 3.70 -11.87 -3.69
N LEU A 31 4.41 -11.89 -2.56
CA LEU A 31 5.79 -11.44 -2.47
C LEU A 31 6.76 -12.60 -2.72
N PHE A 32 6.59 -13.70 -2.00
CA PHE A 32 7.37 -14.93 -2.23
C PHE A 32 6.73 -16.13 -1.54
N LYS A 33 7.26 -17.32 -1.83
CA LYS A 33 6.98 -18.57 -1.13
C LYS A 33 8.21 -19.00 -0.34
N VAL A 34 8.03 -19.44 0.91
CA VAL A 34 9.14 -19.84 1.79
C VAL A 34 8.77 -21.01 2.70
N ARG A 35 9.72 -21.88 3.04
CA ARG A 35 9.51 -22.94 4.03
C ARG A 35 9.99 -22.51 5.42
N TYR A 36 9.40 -23.08 6.46
CA TYR A 36 9.71 -22.74 7.86
C TYR A 36 11.20 -22.82 8.19
N SER A 37 11.91 -23.84 7.71
CA SER A 37 13.34 -24.02 8.01
C SER A 37 14.21 -22.89 7.48
N ASP A 38 13.85 -22.28 6.34
CA ASP A 38 14.63 -21.18 5.77
C ASP A 38 14.37 -19.88 6.55
N LEU A 39 13.13 -19.66 6.99
CA LEU A 39 12.80 -18.55 7.91
C LEU A 39 13.51 -18.71 9.26
N HIS A 40 13.58 -19.92 9.81
CA HIS A 40 14.27 -20.19 11.07
C HIS A 40 15.77 -19.94 10.96
N LEU A 41 16.41 -20.40 9.88
CA LEU A 41 17.84 -20.14 9.65
C LEU A 41 18.11 -18.63 9.49
N TRP A 42 17.23 -17.92 8.79
CA TRP A 42 17.33 -16.49 8.65
C TRP A 42 17.13 -15.74 9.97
N ASP A 43 16.18 -16.16 10.81
CA ASP A 43 16.00 -15.60 12.16
C ASP A 43 17.26 -15.76 13.02
N GLU A 44 17.95 -16.91 12.98
CA GLU A 44 19.24 -17.07 13.67
C GLU A 44 20.30 -16.08 13.19
N GLN A 45 20.28 -15.71 11.90
CA GLN A 45 21.19 -14.70 11.36
C GLN A 45 20.78 -13.29 11.81
N LEU A 46 19.47 -12.98 11.79
CA LEU A 46 18.95 -11.71 12.31
C LEU A 46 19.30 -11.54 13.79
N GLN A 47 19.15 -12.58 14.62
CA GLN A 47 19.46 -12.53 16.05
C GLN A 47 20.93 -12.19 16.31
N ARG A 48 21.85 -12.60 15.43
CA ARG A 48 23.28 -12.21 15.55
C ARG A 48 23.52 -10.73 15.29
N VAL A 49 22.68 -10.09 14.49
CA VAL A 49 22.81 -8.67 14.11
C VAL A 49 22.03 -7.76 15.05
N PHE A 50 20.78 -8.13 15.37
CA PHE A 50 19.83 -7.28 16.11
C PHE A 50 19.62 -7.72 17.57
N GLY A 51 20.09 -8.91 17.95
CA GLY A 51 19.98 -9.42 19.32
C GLY A 51 18.54 -9.49 19.83
N ASN A 52 18.33 -8.97 21.04
CA ASN A 52 17.05 -9.03 21.75
C ASN A 52 15.97 -8.08 21.21
N ASN A 53 16.26 -7.28 20.17
CA ASN A 53 15.29 -6.36 19.58
C ASN A 53 14.30 -7.07 18.63
N LEU A 54 14.49 -8.37 18.38
CA LEU A 54 13.63 -9.13 17.50
C LEU A 54 12.40 -9.70 18.23
N PRO A 55 11.25 -9.79 17.53
CA PRO A 55 10.11 -10.54 18.05
C PRO A 55 10.45 -12.03 18.20
N ALA A 56 9.78 -12.71 19.12
CA ALA A 56 9.97 -14.14 19.32
C ALA A 56 9.63 -14.95 18.05
N PHE A 57 10.56 -15.78 17.60
CA PHE A 57 10.35 -16.66 16.45
C PHE A 57 9.49 -17.88 16.82
N PRO A 58 8.60 -18.35 15.93
CA PRO A 58 7.74 -19.51 16.23
C PRO A 58 8.56 -20.79 16.45
N PRO A 59 8.27 -21.59 17.50
CA PRO A 59 9.11 -22.72 17.87
C PRO A 59 9.00 -23.92 16.90
N LYS A 60 10.09 -24.71 16.86
CA LYS A 60 10.13 -25.97 16.13
C LYS A 60 9.38 -27.06 16.90
N TYR A 61 8.58 -27.85 16.19
CA TYR A 61 7.93 -29.04 16.75
C TYR A 61 8.69 -30.28 16.28
N TYR A 62 9.00 -31.18 17.21
CA TYR A 62 9.73 -32.43 16.95
C TYR A 62 8.81 -33.61 16.61
N LEU A 63 7.50 -33.45 16.86
CA LEU A 63 6.45 -34.41 16.48
C LEU A 63 5.67 -33.88 15.28
N ALA A 64 4.97 -34.78 14.59
CA ALA A 64 4.06 -34.42 13.53
C ALA A 64 3.00 -33.44 14.03
N MET A 65 2.83 -32.32 13.32
CA MET A 65 1.90 -31.27 13.72
C MET A 65 0.47 -31.66 13.38
N THR A 66 -0.46 -31.33 14.28
CA THR A 66 -1.89 -31.34 13.93
C THR A 66 -2.21 -30.15 13.03
N LYS A 67 -3.36 -30.19 12.35
CA LYS A 67 -3.85 -29.05 11.54
C LYS A 67 -3.96 -27.76 12.36
N SER A 68 -4.40 -27.85 13.61
CA SER A 68 -4.51 -26.72 14.54
C SER A 68 -3.14 -26.09 14.83
N MET A 69 -2.12 -26.92 15.09
CA MET A 69 -0.75 -26.44 15.33
C MET A 69 -0.14 -25.82 14.07
N ALA A 70 -0.47 -26.35 12.89
CA ALA A 70 0.01 -25.80 11.61
C ALA A 70 -0.55 -24.40 11.37
N GLU A 71 -1.84 -24.22 11.64
CA GLU A 71 -2.51 -22.93 11.54
C GLU A 71 -1.99 -21.93 12.59
N GLU A 72 -1.77 -22.37 13.83
CA GLU A 72 -1.17 -21.52 14.87
C GLU A 72 0.23 -21.04 14.46
N ARG A 73 1.08 -21.95 13.96
CA ARG A 73 2.41 -21.56 13.45
C ARG A 73 2.29 -20.58 12.29
N ARG A 74 1.37 -20.78 11.35
CA ARG A 74 1.14 -19.87 10.22
C ARG A 74 0.84 -18.45 10.72
N LEU A 75 -0.08 -18.33 11.68
CA LEU A 75 -0.42 -17.05 12.31
C LEU A 75 0.78 -16.42 13.05
N GLN A 76 1.58 -17.22 13.76
CA GLN A 76 2.77 -16.71 14.45
C GLN A 76 3.85 -16.22 13.47
N LEU A 77 4.07 -16.93 12.34
CA LEU A 77 4.97 -16.50 11.28
C LEU A 77 4.51 -15.20 10.61
N GLU A 78 3.21 -15.08 10.34
CA GLU A 78 2.61 -13.86 9.79
C GLU A 78 2.86 -12.66 10.72
N LYS A 79 2.57 -12.80 12.02
CA LYS A 79 2.84 -11.76 13.02
C LYS A 79 4.33 -11.42 13.13
N TYR A 80 5.20 -12.43 13.05
CA TYR A 80 6.65 -12.23 13.10
C TYR A 80 7.12 -11.41 11.90
N LEU A 81 6.76 -11.80 10.67
CA LEU A 81 7.14 -11.08 9.45
C LEU A 81 6.55 -9.66 9.41
N GLN A 82 5.30 -9.49 9.85
CA GLN A 82 4.66 -8.18 9.96
C GLN A 82 5.49 -7.22 10.83
N LYS A 83 6.00 -7.70 11.97
CA LYS A 83 6.82 -6.87 12.87
C LYS A 83 8.17 -6.51 12.24
N LEU A 84 8.82 -7.44 11.56
CA LEU A 84 10.11 -7.17 10.91
C LEU A 84 9.98 -6.17 9.76
N VAL A 85 8.96 -6.33 8.93
CA VAL A 85 8.69 -5.41 7.81
C VAL A 85 8.35 -4.01 8.32
N SER A 86 7.63 -3.89 9.44
CA SER A 86 7.28 -2.60 10.03
C SER A 86 8.46 -1.85 10.68
N ASP A 87 9.57 -2.53 10.96
CA ASP A 87 10.76 -1.89 11.55
C ASP A 87 11.67 -1.35 10.43
N PRO A 88 11.86 -0.02 10.32
CA PRO A 88 12.70 0.57 9.27
C PRO A 88 14.18 0.20 9.41
N VAL A 89 14.67 -0.04 10.63
CA VAL A 89 16.08 -0.43 10.85
C VAL A 89 16.33 -1.83 10.32
N ILE A 90 15.38 -2.74 10.52
CA ILE A 90 15.47 -4.12 10.04
C ILE A 90 15.21 -4.18 8.54
N SER A 91 14.13 -3.56 8.06
CA SER A 91 13.71 -3.66 6.65
C SER A 91 14.68 -3.01 5.67
N SER A 92 15.42 -1.98 6.07
CA SER A 92 16.51 -1.38 5.27
C SER A 92 17.86 -2.10 5.43
N SER A 93 17.95 -3.15 6.25
CA SER A 93 19.22 -3.87 6.45
C SER A 93 19.55 -4.79 5.28
N GLU A 94 20.85 -4.99 5.05
CA GLU A 94 21.33 -5.87 3.97
C GLU A 94 20.93 -7.33 4.19
N ILE A 95 20.98 -7.81 5.44
CA ILE A 95 20.59 -9.19 5.80
C ILE A 95 19.11 -9.46 5.51
N PHE A 96 18.24 -8.47 5.74
CA PHE A 96 16.82 -8.57 5.41
C PHE A 96 16.62 -8.52 3.90
N THR A 97 17.17 -7.48 3.25
CA THR A 97 16.99 -7.22 1.82
C THR A 97 17.51 -8.38 0.97
N ASN A 98 18.68 -8.95 1.28
CA ASN A 98 19.25 -10.07 0.53
C ASN A 98 18.39 -11.33 0.66
N PHE A 99 17.83 -11.61 1.84
CA PHE A 99 16.95 -12.76 2.04
C PHE A 99 15.64 -12.61 1.26
N PHE A 100 14.97 -11.47 1.37
CA PHE A 100 13.71 -11.17 0.66
C PHE A 100 13.91 -11.15 -0.86
N LYS A 101 15.01 -10.57 -1.34
CA LYS A 101 15.42 -10.58 -2.76
C LYS A 101 15.58 -11.99 -3.28
N ARG A 102 16.33 -12.83 -2.56
CA ARG A 102 16.54 -14.24 -2.94
C ARG A 102 15.22 -15.00 -3.06
N LEU A 103 14.33 -14.87 -2.06
CA LEU A 103 13.04 -15.56 -2.06
C LEU A 103 12.11 -15.11 -3.20
N GLN A 104 12.08 -13.80 -3.51
CA GLN A 104 11.34 -13.28 -4.66
C GLN A 104 11.84 -13.94 -5.97
N LEU A 105 13.15 -13.94 -6.21
CA LEU A 105 13.74 -14.54 -7.42
C LEU A 105 13.48 -16.05 -7.52
N GLU A 106 13.67 -16.79 -6.42
CA GLU A 106 13.43 -18.24 -6.37
C GLU A 106 11.95 -18.59 -6.63
N THR A 107 11.02 -17.80 -6.07
CA THR A 107 9.58 -18.03 -6.21
C THR A 107 9.12 -17.87 -7.66
N PHE A 108 9.53 -16.78 -8.31
CA PHE A 108 9.11 -16.44 -9.66
C PHE A 108 10.05 -16.98 -10.75
N LYS A 109 11.14 -17.65 -10.35
CA LYS A 109 12.17 -18.22 -11.25
C LYS A 109 12.74 -17.19 -12.22
N ILE A 110 12.91 -15.96 -11.74
CA ILE A 110 13.41 -14.84 -12.54
C ILE A 110 14.95 -14.84 -12.51
N PRO A 111 15.62 -14.91 -13.67
CA PRO A 111 17.08 -14.81 -13.73
C PRO A 111 17.53 -13.38 -13.44
N THR A 112 18.77 -13.23 -12.96
CA THR A 112 19.44 -11.92 -12.87
C THR A 112 19.90 -11.49 -14.27
N ILE A 113 19.24 -10.49 -14.84
CA ILE A 113 19.56 -9.93 -16.15
C ILE A 113 19.42 -8.40 -16.12
N GLU A 114 20.17 -7.73 -16.99
CA GLU A 114 20.02 -6.29 -17.23
C GLU A 114 18.80 -6.03 -18.11
N ILE A 115 18.00 -5.05 -17.71
CA ILE A 115 16.78 -4.64 -18.39
C ILE A 115 16.66 -3.11 -18.41
N ILE A 116 15.85 -2.60 -19.33
CA ILE A 116 15.42 -1.20 -19.31
C ILE A 116 14.02 -1.17 -18.71
N LEU A 117 13.92 -0.72 -17.45
CA LEU A 117 12.64 -0.55 -16.78
C LEU A 117 12.08 0.84 -17.10
N LYS A 118 10.80 0.92 -17.45
CA LYS A 118 10.08 2.17 -17.66
C LYS A 118 9.43 2.59 -16.36
N VAL A 119 9.76 3.78 -15.88
CA VAL A 119 9.13 4.43 -14.73
C VAL A 119 8.40 5.66 -15.25
N TYR A 120 7.13 5.79 -14.93
CA TYR A 120 6.25 6.82 -15.47
C TYR A 120 6.11 7.98 -14.49
N LEU A 121 5.86 9.15 -15.04
CA LEU A 121 5.48 10.36 -14.31
C LEU A 121 3.97 10.58 -14.43
N PRO A 122 3.35 11.37 -13.52
CA PRO A 122 1.91 11.64 -13.55
C PRO A 122 1.36 12.28 -14.84
N ASN A 123 2.21 12.80 -15.72
CA ASN A 123 1.85 13.32 -17.05
C ASN A 123 2.08 12.28 -18.18
N ASP A 124 2.25 11.00 -17.86
CA ASP A 124 2.56 9.88 -18.76
C ASP A 124 3.93 9.93 -19.44
N GLU A 125 4.80 10.88 -19.07
CA GLU A 125 6.19 10.85 -19.50
C GLU A 125 6.94 9.67 -18.86
N GLN A 126 7.83 9.05 -19.64
CA GLN A 126 8.59 7.87 -19.20
C GLN A 126 10.06 8.21 -18.94
N ILE A 127 10.56 7.77 -17.80
CA ILE A 127 11.97 7.71 -17.46
C ILE A 127 12.41 6.26 -17.64
N ARG A 128 13.31 6.03 -18.60
CA ARG A 128 13.90 4.71 -18.84
C ARG A 128 15.15 4.56 -17.97
N VAL A 129 15.19 3.54 -17.12
CA VAL A 129 16.34 3.26 -16.24
C VAL A 129 16.93 1.89 -16.57
N ASP A 130 18.25 1.84 -16.69
CA ASP A 130 19.01 0.61 -16.85
C ASP A 130 19.20 -0.03 -15.47
N VAL A 131 18.61 -1.20 -15.26
CA VAL A 131 18.53 -1.87 -13.96
C VAL A 131 18.71 -3.38 -14.10
N LEU A 132 19.02 -4.05 -13.00
CA LEU A 132 18.92 -5.50 -12.90
C LEU A 132 17.51 -5.90 -12.48
N THR A 133 17.06 -7.10 -12.88
CA THR A 133 15.83 -7.72 -12.32
C THR A 133 15.85 -7.89 -10.80
N THR A 134 17.03 -7.75 -10.18
CA THR A 134 17.28 -7.86 -8.75
C THR A 134 17.42 -6.51 -8.04
N ASP A 135 17.28 -5.39 -8.75
CA ASP A 135 17.31 -4.06 -8.13
C ASP A 135 16.04 -3.78 -7.33
N THR A 136 16.22 -3.18 -6.16
CA THR A 136 15.13 -2.87 -5.23
C THR A 136 14.38 -1.60 -5.65
N ALA A 137 13.18 -1.39 -5.10
CA ALA A 137 12.39 -0.19 -5.35
C ALA A 137 13.14 1.09 -4.97
N GLU A 138 13.87 1.10 -3.85
CA GLU A 138 14.76 2.21 -3.46
C GLU A 138 15.81 2.51 -4.54
N ARG A 139 16.45 1.48 -5.09
CA ARG A 139 17.49 1.65 -6.12
C ARG A 139 16.91 2.17 -7.43
N VAL A 140 15.78 1.61 -7.87
CA VAL A 140 15.08 2.03 -9.09
C VAL A 140 14.62 3.49 -8.96
N LEU A 141 14.06 3.86 -7.81
CA LEU A 141 13.62 5.22 -7.52
C LEU A 141 14.80 6.21 -7.55
N GLU A 142 15.90 5.88 -6.89
CA GLU A 142 17.12 6.69 -6.88
C GLU A 142 17.62 6.95 -8.30
N LEU A 143 17.72 5.92 -9.13
CA LEU A 143 18.16 6.03 -10.53
C LEU A 143 17.21 6.91 -11.36
N ALA A 144 15.90 6.72 -11.21
CA ALA A 144 14.91 7.48 -11.95
C ALA A 144 14.90 8.95 -11.56
N LEU A 145 14.92 9.26 -10.26
CA LEU A 145 14.93 10.64 -9.74
C LEU A 145 16.26 11.34 -10.01
N PHE A 146 17.39 10.62 -9.95
CA PHE A 146 18.69 11.15 -10.36
C PHE A 146 18.69 11.52 -11.85
N LYS A 147 18.12 10.66 -12.71
CA LYS A 147 17.97 10.94 -14.15
C LYS A 147 17.03 12.11 -14.43
N ALA A 148 16.04 12.35 -13.56
CA ALA A 148 15.20 13.54 -13.58
C ALA A 148 15.87 14.81 -13.00
N ALA A 149 17.13 14.72 -12.55
CA ALA A 149 17.86 15.80 -11.90
C ALA A 149 17.18 16.32 -10.61
N LEU A 150 16.61 15.43 -9.80
CA LEU A 150 16.15 15.76 -8.46
C LEU A 150 17.32 15.65 -7.45
N SER A 151 17.38 16.60 -6.51
CA SER A 151 18.36 16.54 -5.41
C SER A 151 18.13 15.30 -4.54
N ARG A 152 19.22 14.68 -4.08
CA ARG A 152 19.18 13.50 -3.21
C ARG A 152 18.41 13.75 -1.92
N GLU A 153 18.51 14.94 -1.36
CA GLU A 153 17.82 15.36 -0.13
C GLU A 153 16.29 15.36 -0.28
N LEU A 154 15.79 15.44 -1.52
CA LEU A 154 14.36 15.49 -1.79
C LEU A 154 13.78 14.14 -2.23
N MET A 155 14.61 13.09 -2.37
CA MET A 155 14.15 11.78 -2.83
C MET A 155 13.17 11.13 -1.86
N GLU A 156 13.30 11.38 -0.55
CA GLU A 156 12.43 10.80 0.49
C GLU A 156 10.96 11.25 0.42
N TYR A 157 10.67 12.32 -0.31
CA TYR A 157 9.30 12.82 -0.52
C TYR A 157 8.56 12.09 -1.64
N PHE A 158 9.24 11.22 -2.38
CA PHE A 158 8.70 10.48 -3.50
C PHE A 158 8.84 8.96 -3.26
N SER A 159 7.97 8.19 -3.89
CA SER A 159 8.05 6.73 -3.90
C SER A 159 7.58 6.19 -5.24
N LEU A 160 7.89 4.92 -5.50
CA LEU A 160 7.27 4.17 -6.59
C LEU A 160 5.89 3.65 -6.16
N PHE A 161 4.93 3.75 -7.07
CA PHE A 161 3.58 3.24 -6.94
C PHE A 161 3.25 2.35 -8.13
N ILE A 162 2.43 1.33 -7.90
CA ILE A 162 1.74 0.65 -8.98
C ILE A 162 0.45 1.42 -9.26
N THR A 163 0.24 1.81 -10.51
CA THR A 163 -1.01 2.42 -10.98
C THR A 163 -1.61 1.58 -12.10
N HIS A 164 -2.94 1.59 -12.18
CA HIS A 164 -3.73 0.92 -13.22
C HIS A 164 -4.32 1.97 -14.13
N ARG A 165 -4.11 1.84 -15.44
CA ARG A 165 -4.70 2.71 -16.45
C ARG A 165 -6.07 2.19 -16.84
N GLU A 166 -7.10 2.96 -16.51
CA GLU A 166 -8.49 2.63 -16.83
C GLU A 166 -8.77 2.83 -18.32
N ASN A 167 -9.76 2.12 -18.84
CA ASN A 167 -10.16 2.19 -20.26
C ASN A 167 -10.65 3.58 -20.70
N ASP A 168 -11.12 4.40 -19.76
CA ASP A 168 -11.57 5.77 -20.01
C ASP A 168 -10.43 6.80 -19.97
N GLY A 169 -9.18 6.34 -19.80
CA GLY A 169 -8.00 7.19 -19.69
C GLY A 169 -7.74 7.71 -18.26
N GLY A 170 -8.57 7.33 -17.28
CA GLY A 170 -8.30 7.56 -15.87
C GLY A 170 -7.15 6.70 -15.33
N ILE A 171 -6.71 7.02 -14.11
CA ILE A 171 -5.75 6.17 -13.39
C ILE A 171 -6.28 5.83 -12.00
N THR A 172 -5.96 4.62 -11.55
CA THR A 172 -6.21 4.15 -10.19
C THR A 172 -4.88 3.82 -9.53
N VAL A 173 -4.61 4.38 -8.34
CA VAL A 173 -3.40 4.03 -7.57
C VAL A 173 -3.65 2.71 -6.85
N VAL A 174 -2.85 1.67 -7.08
CA VAL A 174 -3.08 0.33 -6.56
C VAL A 174 -2.38 0.13 -5.22
N LYS A 175 -1.07 0.36 -5.19
CA LYS A 175 -0.24 0.28 -3.98
C LYS A 175 1.02 1.13 -4.10
N GLN A 176 1.58 1.52 -2.96
CA GLN A 176 2.96 1.96 -2.88
C GLN A 176 3.87 0.73 -2.87
N ILE A 177 4.97 0.76 -3.64
CA ILE A 177 5.97 -0.32 -3.64
C ILE A 177 6.91 -0.10 -2.45
N ALA A 178 7.04 -1.09 -1.57
CA ALA A 178 7.96 -1.00 -0.44
C ALA A 178 9.42 -1.03 -0.92
N GLY A 179 10.30 -0.35 -0.17
CA GLY A 179 11.69 -0.11 -0.59
C GLY A 179 12.49 -1.37 -0.94
N PHE A 180 12.21 -2.49 -0.28
CA PHE A 180 12.85 -3.79 -0.46
C PHE A 180 12.19 -4.70 -1.51
N GLU A 181 11.02 -4.33 -2.06
CA GLU A 181 10.41 -5.07 -3.18
C GLU A 181 11.28 -4.92 -4.44
N LEU A 182 11.16 -5.88 -5.37
CA LEU A 182 11.81 -5.85 -6.67
C LEU A 182 10.80 -5.36 -7.73
N PRO A 183 10.84 -4.09 -8.18
CA PRO A 183 9.76 -3.51 -8.98
C PRO A 183 9.46 -4.28 -10.27
N PHE A 184 10.49 -4.83 -10.91
CA PHE A 184 10.33 -5.69 -12.08
C PHE A 184 9.46 -6.92 -11.79
N ILE A 185 9.68 -7.59 -10.66
CA ILE A 185 8.91 -8.76 -10.27
C ILE A 185 7.50 -8.35 -9.83
N THR A 186 7.37 -7.25 -9.08
CA THR A 186 6.07 -6.73 -8.64
C THR A 186 5.16 -6.46 -9.83
N ILE A 187 5.66 -5.81 -10.89
CA ILE A 187 4.87 -5.54 -12.10
C ILE A 187 4.67 -6.79 -12.95
N TRP A 188 5.69 -7.64 -13.09
CA TRP A 188 5.59 -8.90 -13.85
C TRP A 188 4.52 -9.83 -13.27
N ASN A 189 4.40 -9.89 -11.94
CA ASN A 189 3.40 -10.70 -11.25
C ASN A 189 1.95 -10.17 -11.41
N MET A 190 1.76 -8.94 -11.87
CA MET A 190 0.41 -8.44 -12.20
C MET A 190 -0.11 -9.03 -13.51
N ASP A 191 0.78 -9.45 -14.42
CA ASP A 191 0.48 -10.08 -15.72
C ASP A 191 -0.58 -9.32 -16.56
N ASP A 192 -0.51 -7.98 -16.55
CA ASP A 192 -1.45 -7.11 -17.25
C ASP A 192 -0.77 -5.78 -17.64
N ASP A 193 -0.80 -5.45 -18.94
CA ASP A 193 -0.16 -4.28 -19.54
C ASP A 193 -0.83 -2.94 -19.14
N SER A 194 -2.01 -2.97 -18.52
CA SER A 194 -2.67 -1.78 -17.98
C SER A 194 -2.02 -1.26 -16.70
N PHE A 195 -1.19 -2.06 -16.02
CA PHE A 195 -0.45 -1.63 -14.85
C PHE A 195 0.89 -0.99 -15.23
N GLN A 196 1.27 0.06 -14.51
CA GLN A 196 2.54 0.75 -14.67
C GLN A 196 3.16 1.13 -13.33
N ILE A 197 4.46 1.42 -13.34
CA ILE A 197 5.21 1.91 -12.18
C ILE A 197 5.31 3.43 -12.30
N ASP A 198 4.69 4.17 -11.39
CA ASP A 198 4.68 5.63 -11.36
C ASP A 198 5.53 6.17 -10.19
N ILE A 199 6.22 7.29 -10.42
CA ILE A 199 6.76 8.13 -9.34
C ILE A 199 5.65 9.09 -8.88
N ARG A 200 5.35 9.08 -7.59
CA ARG A 200 4.42 10.04 -6.97
C ARG A 200 4.96 10.54 -5.65
N LYS A 201 4.48 11.72 -5.22
CA LYS A 201 4.71 12.20 -3.85
C LYS A 201 4.11 11.19 -2.87
N CYS A 202 4.81 10.89 -1.78
CA CYS A 202 4.41 9.86 -0.81
C CYS A 202 4.10 10.40 0.58
N TYR A 203 3.96 11.72 0.74
CA TYR A 203 3.47 12.37 1.95
C TYR A 203 2.01 12.79 1.81
N MET A 204 1.29 12.86 2.92
CA MET A 204 -0.14 13.17 2.94
C MET A 204 -0.41 14.63 3.31
N ASN A 205 0.39 15.22 4.21
CA ASN A 205 0.26 16.62 4.63
C ASN A 205 0.64 17.60 3.50
N PRO A 206 -0.31 18.37 2.94
CA PRO A 206 -0.03 19.31 1.84
C PRO A 206 0.95 20.42 2.22
N SER A 207 1.09 20.73 3.51
CA SER A 207 2.05 21.74 4.00
C SER A 207 3.50 21.35 3.70
N THR A 208 3.77 20.05 3.53
CA THR A 208 5.09 19.51 3.19
C THR A 208 5.58 19.98 1.81
N ASP A 209 4.67 20.39 0.92
CA ASP A 209 5.03 20.99 -0.38
C ASP A 209 6.04 22.13 -0.22
N ALA A 210 5.95 22.91 0.87
CA ALA A 210 6.85 24.03 1.15
C ALA A 210 8.34 23.62 1.16
N MET A 211 8.65 22.39 1.58
CA MET A 211 10.02 21.85 1.60
C MET A 211 10.57 21.63 0.19
N LEU A 212 9.70 21.45 -0.80
CA LEU A 212 10.03 21.12 -2.18
C LEU A 212 10.04 22.34 -3.10
N MET A 213 9.45 23.47 -2.66
CA MET A 213 9.33 24.70 -3.46
C MET A 213 10.67 25.39 -3.78
N GLY A 214 11.78 24.98 -3.16
CA GLY A 214 13.12 25.47 -3.48
C GLY A 214 13.76 24.79 -4.71
N CYS A 215 13.17 23.72 -5.24
CA CYS A 215 13.75 22.92 -6.32
C CYS A 215 12.84 22.89 -7.56
N THR A 216 13.37 23.29 -8.72
CA THR A 216 12.61 23.33 -9.98
C THR A 216 12.07 21.97 -10.41
N THR A 217 12.87 20.91 -10.28
CA THR A 217 12.44 19.53 -10.58
C THR A 217 11.33 19.08 -9.64
N ALA A 218 11.47 19.34 -8.33
CA ALA A 218 10.46 18.99 -7.35
C ALA A 218 9.14 19.73 -7.60
N ILE A 219 9.19 21.05 -7.86
CA ILE A 219 8.02 21.84 -8.28
C ILE A 219 7.37 21.22 -9.52
N HIS A 220 8.17 20.80 -10.49
CA HIS A 220 7.63 20.19 -11.70
C HIS A 220 6.89 18.88 -11.41
N LEU A 221 7.47 17.99 -10.61
CA LEU A 221 6.86 16.72 -10.20
C LEU A 221 5.56 16.93 -9.41
N LEU A 222 5.55 17.87 -8.46
CA LEU A 222 4.33 18.23 -7.72
C LEU A 222 3.26 18.81 -8.65
N TYR A 223 3.66 19.68 -9.58
CA TYR A 223 2.76 20.30 -10.53
C TYR A 223 2.08 19.27 -11.43
N ILE A 224 2.84 18.37 -12.08
CA ILE A 224 2.23 17.38 -12.98
C ILE A 224 1.29 16.43 -12.24
N GLN A 225 1.62 16.07 -10.99
CA GLN A 225 0.73 15.27 -10.15
C GLN A 225 -0.56 16.04 -9.81
N ALA A 226 -0.43 17.29 -9.35
CA ALA A 226 -1.58 18.13 -9.01
C ALA A 226 -2.50 18.38 -10.22
N VAL A 227 -1.92 18.56 -11.42
CA VAL A 227 -2.70 18.70 -12.67
C VAL A 227 -3.44 17.42 -13.01
N GLN A 228 -2.81 16.25 -12.87
CA GLN A 228 -3.47 14.97 -13.11
C GLN A 228 -4.67 14.78 -12.17
N GLU A 229 -4.46 14.99 -10.87
CA GLU A 229 -5.49 14.85 -9.83
C GLU A 229 -6.63 15.87 -9.99
N TYR A 230 -6.30 17.10 -10.39
CA TYR A 230 -7.28 18.13 -10.76
C TYR A 230 -8.13 17.70 -11.96
N ARG A 231 -7.51 17.20 -13.03
CA ARG A 231 -8.22 16.72 -14.24
C ARG A 231 -9.11 15.50 -13.94
N MET A 232 -8.71 14.66 -13.00
CA MET A 232 -9.50 13.52 -12.52
C MET A 232 -10.62 13.92 -11.54
N ASN A 233 -10.79 15.21 -11.23
CA ASN A 233 -11.76 15.73 -10.27
C ASN A 233 -11.61 15.18 -8.84
N TRP A 234 -10.38 14.86 -8.43
CA TRP A 234 -10.10 14.43 -7.05
C TRP A 234 -10.18 15.63 -6.09
N SER A 235 -9.65 16.77 -6.52
CA SER A 235 -9.81 18.07 -5.86
C SER A 235 -11.14 18.74 -6.21
N ARG A 236 -11.66 19.60 -5.32
CA ARG A 236 -12.91 20.35 -5.51
C ARG A 236 -12.71 21.86 -5.39
N PRO A 237 -12.28 22.51 -6.48
CA PRO A 237 -12.20 23.97 -6.52
C PRO A 237 -13.59 24.61 -6.59
N THR A 238 -13.70 25.82 -6.05
CA THR A 238 -14.84 26.71 -6.34
C THR A 238 -14.82 27.18 -7.79
N GLU A 239 -15.92 27.74 -8.30
CA GLU A 239 -15.96 28.28 -9.68
C GLU A 239 -14.89 29.35 -9.93
N GLU A 240 -14.62 30.22 -8.96
CA GLU A 240 -13.55 31.23 -9.03
C GLU A 240 -12.16 30.58 -9.08
N GLN A 241 -11.92 29.59 -8.20
CA GLN A 241 -10.66 28.85 -8.20
C GLN A 241 -10.46 28.11 -9.52
N GLN A 242 -11.52 27.49 -10.07
CA GLN A 242 -11.50 26.78 -11.34
C GLN A 242 -11.05 27.70 -12.48
N ALA A 243 -11.67 28.89 -12.61
CA ALA A 243 -11.30 29.85 -13.66
C ALA A 243 -9.84 30.29 -13.55
N LYS A 244 -9.36 30.55 -12.32
CA LYS A 244 -7.97 30.94 -12.07
C LYS A 244 -6.98 29.79 -12.31
N LEU A 245 -7.32 28.56 -11.92
CA LEU A 245 -6.52 27.37 -12.20
C LEU A 245 -6.38 27.16 -13.72
N GLN A 246 -7.46 27.31 -14.48
CA GLN A 246 -7.42 27.23 -15.95
C GLN A 246 -6.47 28.26 -16.56
N GLN A 247 -6.55 29.53 -16.14
CA GLN A 247 -5.61 30.57 -16.58
C GLN A 247 -4.14 30.24 -16.24
N LEU A 248 -3.91 29.64 -15.07
CA LEU A 248 -2.57 29.22 -14.63
C LEU A 248 -2.04 28.01 -15.40
N LEU A 249 -2.93 27.13 -15.88
CA LEU A 249 -2.57 26.06 -16.80
C LEU A 249 -2.15 26.62 -18.17
N GLU A 250 -2.93 27.54 -18.74
CA GLU A 250 -2.65 28.18 -20.03
C GLU A 250 -1.33 28.98 -20.03
N SER A 251 -1.02 29.62 -18.91
CA SER A 251 0.23 30.37 -18.73
C SER A 251 1.40 29.53 -18.18
N GLU A 252 1.19 28.22 -17.98
CA GLU A 252 2.15 27.26 -17.40
C GLU A 252 2.81 27.73 -16.09
N ASN A 253 2.11 28.53 -15.28
CA ASN A 253 2.67 29.08 -14.05
C ASN A 253 2.58 28.05 -12.90
N LYS A 254 3.52 27.11 -12.89
CA LYS A 254 3.57 25.97 -11.95
C LYS A 254 3.51 26.38 -10.48
N VAL A 255 4.27 27.40 -10.10
CA VAL A 255 4.37 27.86 -8.70
C VAL A 255 3.03 28.43 -8.23
N LYS A 256 2.43 29.36 -8.99
CA LYS A 256 1.15 29.96 -8.61
C LYS A 256 0.01 28.93 -8.68
N PHE A 257 0.08 27.98 -9.60
CA PHE A 257 -0.87 26.86 -9.67
C PHE A 257 -0.84 26.05 -8.37
N LEU A 258 0.34 25.61 -7.93
CA LEU A 258 0.50 24.86 -6.67
C LEU A 258 0.06 25.67 -5.45
N GLN A 259 0.42 26.95 -5.37
CA GLN A 259 -0.02 27.84 -4.29
C GLN A 259 -1.55 27.97 -4.23
N LEU A 260 -2.23 28.01 -5.38
CA LEU A 260 -3.69 28.02 -5.41
C LEU A 260 -4.26 26.66 -4.99
N MET A 261 -3.70 25.56 -5.49
CA MET A 261 -4.12 24.20 -5.15
C MET A 261 -4.08 23.91 -3.64
N GLN A 262 -3.13 24.48 -2.90
CA GLN A 262 -3.09 24.35 -1.42
C GLN A 262 -4.36 24.85 -0.72
N ASN A 263 -5.13 25.72 -1.36
CA ASN A 263 -6.39 26.27 -0.84
C ASN A 263 -7.63 25.62 -1.46
N VAL A 264 -7.44 24.60 -2.31
CA VAL A 264 -8.53 23.86 -2.95
C VAL A 264 -8.94 22.70 -2.05
N GLU A 265 -10.25 22.53 -1.85
CA GLU A 265 -10.78 21.41 -1.08
C GLU A 265 -10.30 20.08 -1.67
N ARG A 266 -9.87 19.17 -0.80
CA ARG A 266 -9.35 17.84 -1.15
C ARG A 266 -8.05 17.83 -1.98
N TYR A 267 -7.28 18.90 -1.98
CA TYR A 267 -5.91 18.83 -2.52
C TYR A 267 -5.05 17.82 -1.73
N GLY A 268 -4.34 16.95 -2.45
CA GLY A 268 -3.54 15.88 -1.84
C GLY A 268 -4.35 14.68 -1.36
N HIS A 269 -5.65 14.61 -1.65
CA HIS A 269 -6.44 13.40 -1.40
C HIS A 269 -6.15 12.34 -2.45
N ILE A 270 -6.13 11.08 -2.02
CA ILE A 270 -6.14 9.92 -2.92
C ILE A 270 -7.57 9.41 -2.99
N GLN A 271 -8.13 9.35 -4.19
CA GLN A 271 -9.43 8.73 -4.42
C GLN A 271 -9.25 7.26 -4.81
N LEU A 272 -10.01 6.38 -4.16
CA LEU A 272 -10.04 4.96 -4.53
C LEU A 272 -10.89 4.77 -5.79
N GLY A 273 -10.65 3.66 -6.48
CA GLY A 273 -11.49 3.14 -7.56
C GLY A 273 -12.84 2.64 -7.04
N ALA A 274 -13.48 1.76 -7.79
CA ALA A 274 -14.79 1.22 -7.44
C ALA A 274 -14.77 0.55 -6.05
N CYS A 275 -15.66 1.00 -5.16
CA CYS A 275 -15.83 0.48 -3.81
C CYS A 275 -17.31 0.17 -3.56
N THR A 276 -17.59 -0.90 -2.80
CA THR A 276 -18.93 -1.12 -2.20
C THR A 276 -18.86 -1.10 -0.68
N SER A 277 -20.00 -0.93 -0.02
CA SER A 277 -20.11 -0.87 1.44
C SER A 277 -21.30 -1.64 1.97
N ASP A 278 -21.23 -2.05 3.23
CA ASP A 278 -22.36 -2.53 4.01
C ASP A 278 -23.32 -1.42 4.48
N TYR A 279 -22.93 -0.15 4.31
CA TYR A 279 -23.68 1.03 4.69
C TYR A 279 -24.16 1.84 3.48
N PRO A 280 -25.38 2.44 3.51
CA PRO A 280 -26.45 2.24 4.50
C PRO A 280 -27.17 0.88 4.34
N LYS A 281 -26.90 0.18 3.24
CA LYS A 281 -27.36 -1.20 2.98
C LYS A 281 -26.21 -2.00 2.35
N PRO A 282 -26.24 -3.34 2.44
CA PRO A 282 -25.27 -4.20 1.76
C PRO A 282 -25.14 -3.88 0.27
N GLU A 283 -23.89 -3.90 -0.22
CA GLU A 283 -23.52 -3.64 -1.62
C GLU A 283 -23.86 -2.23 -2.12
N THR A 284 -23.90 -1.24 -1.22
CA THR A 284 -24.04 0.16 -1.64
C THR A 284 -22.75 0.64 -2.30
N SER A 285 -22.84 1.18 -3.51
CA SER A 285 -21.69 1.82 -4.17
C SER A 285 -21.25 3.06 -3.38
N VAL A 286 -19.94 3.23 -3.20
CA VAL A 286 -19.37 4.34 -2.43
C VAL A 286 -18.15 4.90 -3.14
N THR A 287 -18.04 6.22 -3.17
CA THR A 287 -16.79 6.90 -3.56
C THR A 287 -16.02 7.25 -2.31
N VAL A 288 -14.78 6.80 -2.21
CA VAL A 288 -13.91 7.01 -1.05
C VAL A 288 -12.70 7.83 -1.44
N SER A 289 -12.40 8.88 -0.69
CA SER A 289 -11.14 9.61 -0.80
C SER A 289 -10.52 9.85 0.56
N ILE A 290 -9.22 9.69 0.69
CA ILE A 290 -8.47 9.86 1.93
C ILE A 290 -7.44 10.98 1.77
N GLY A 291 -7.42 11.91 2.72
CA GLY A 291 -6.43 12.99 2.80
C GLY A 291 -5.94 13.22 4.23
N TYR A 292 -5.07 14.21 4.42
CA TYR A 292 -4.36 14.41 5.68
C TYR A 292 -5.26 14.61 6.93
N LEU A 293 -6.41 15.28 6.76
CA LEU A 293 -7.28 15.64 7.88
C LEU A 293 -8.58 14.83 7.94
N GLU A 294 -9.02 14.26 6.83
CA GLU A 294 -10.30 13.56 6.76
C GLU A 294 -10.31 12.40 5.76
N MET A 295 -11.19 11.44 6.02
CA MET A 295 -11.67 10.45 5.07
C MET A 295 -13.08 10.86 4.62
N TYR A 296 -13.27 10.97 3.31
CA TYR A 296 -14.53 11.34 2.68
C TYR A 296 -15.15 10.10 2.01
N CYS A 297 -16.39 9.79 2.37
CA CYS A 297 -17.19 8.72 1.76
C CYS A 297 -18.51 9.29 1.23
N CYS A 298 -18.79 9.08 -0.05
CA CYS A 298 -20.07 9.42 -0.67
C CYS A 298 -20.79 8.12 -1.08
N PHE A 299 -21.83 7.76 -0.33
CA PHE A 299 -22.65 6.58 -0.56
C PHE A 299 -23.75 6.88 -1.57
N HIS A 300 -23.84 6.09 -2.63
CA HIS A 300 -24.80 6.26 -3.73
C HIS A 300 -25.97 5.31 -3.52
N THR A 301 -27.11 5.83 -3.08
CA THR A 301 -28.29 5.01 -2.80
C THR A 301 -29.09 4.69 -4.07
N SER A 302 -29.85 3.60 -4.04
CA SER A 302 -30.71 3.14 -5.16
C SER A 302 -31.72 4.18 -5.65
N ASN A 303 -32.05 5.15 -4.81
CA ASN A 303 -33.07 6.17 -5.09
C ASN A 303 -32.43 7.42 -5.76
N GLY A 304 -31.15 7.40 -6.09
CA GLY A 304 -30.40 8.53 -6.65
C GLY A 304 -29.92 9.55 -5.60
N ASN A 305 -30.34 9.38 -4.34
CA ASN A 305 -29.85 10.21 -3.23
C ASN A 305 -28.42 9.83 -2.86
N LYS A 306 -27.66 10.83 -2.41
CA LYS A 306 -26.29 10.66 -1.92
C LYS A 306 -26.25 10.92 -0.42
N GLU A 307 -25.59 10.04 0.31
CA GLU A 307 -25.27 10.26 1.71
C GLU A 307 -23.77 10.48 1.85
N ILE A 308 -23.38 11.53 2.56
CA ILE A 308 -21.99 11.95 2.68
C ILE A 308 -21.53 11.76 4.13
N LEU A 309 -20.43 11.05 4.30
CA LEU A 309 -19.68 10.97 5.54
C LEU A 309 -18.33 11.66 5.33
N GLN A 310 -18.18 12.84 5.93
CA GLN A 310 -16.87 13.49 6.13
C GLN A 310 -16.39 13.09 7.51
N LEU A 311 -15.42 12.19 7.58
CA LEU A 311 -14.87 11.67 8.83
C LEU A 311 -13.51 12.33 9.11
N PRO A 312 -13.41 13.24 10.10
CA PRO A 312 -12.12 13.69 10.59
C PRO A 312 -11.27 12.51 11.04
N ILE A 313 -9.98 12.52 10.72
CA ILE A 313 -9.06 11.43 11.11
C ILE A 313 -8.93 11.31 12.64
N THR A 314 -9.20 12.40 13.38
CA THR A 314 -9.25 12.40 14.85
C THR A 314 -10.36 11.54 15.43
N ASP A 315 -11.45 11.37 14.68
CA ASP A 315 -12.67 10.68 15.11
C ASP A 315 -12.67 9.19 14.69
N LEU A 316 -11.66 8.78 13.91
CA LEU A 316 -11.37 7.39 13.59
C LEU A 316 -10.80 6.69 14.83
N ASN A 317 -11.49 5.65 15.30
CA ASN A 317 -11.08 4.90 16.49
C ASN A 317 -10.13 3.75 16.15
N CYS A 318 -10.42 2.98 15.10
CA CYS A 318 -9.53 1.93 14.60
C CYS A 318 -9.96 1.50 13.20
N TRP A 319 -9.08 0.75 12.53
CA TRP A 319 -9.42 0.07 11.29
C TRP A 319 -8.76 -1.31 11.22
N HIS A 320 -9.32 -2.16 10.36
CA HIS A 320 -8.83 -3.50 10.11
C HIS A 320 -8.95 -3.82 8.62
N VAL A 321 -7.91 -4.45 8.08
CA VAL A 321 -7.89 -4.95 6.70
C VAL A 321 -7.97 -6.47 6.74
N GLN A 322 -8.91 -7.04 6.00
CA GLN A 322 -9.09 -8.47 5.91
C GLN A 322 -9.02 -8.92 4.45
N MET A 323 -8.23 -9.98 4.21
CA MET A 323 -8.23 -10.71 2.95
C MET A 323 -9.20 -11.89 3.08
N CYS A 324 -10.33 -11.83 2.36
CA CYS A 324 -11.34 -12.88 2.38
C CYS A 324 -11.02 -13.96 1.35
N ASN A 325 -10.91 -15.20 1.82
CA ASN A 325 -10.84 -16.37 0.95
C ASN A 325 -12.26 -16.74 0.52
N SER A 326 -12.49 -16.88 -0.78
CA SER A 326 -13.71 -17.50 -1.30
C SER A 326 -13.83 -18.91 -0.70
N VAL A 327 -14.82 -19.12 0.16
CA VAL A 327 -15.02 -20.36 0.94
C VAL A 327 -15.32 -21.59 0.05
N LYS A 328 -15.47 -21.43 -1.28
CA LYS A 328 -16.04 -22.48 -2.12
C LYS A 328 -15.10 -23.30 -2.98
N ASP A 329 -13.84 -22.95 -3.25
CA ASP A 329 -13.01 -23.76 -4.15
C ASP A 329 -11.54 -23.88 -3.70
N ASN A 330 -11.19 -25.05 -3.17
CA ASN A 330 -9.79 -25.49 -3.02
C ASN A 330 -9.22 -25.84 -4.41
N CYS A 331 -8.79 -24.86 -5.20
CA CYS A 331 -7.80 -24.97 -6.31
C CYS A 331 -7.98 -23.82 -7.30
N SER A 332 -7.32 -22.68 -7.07
CA SER A 332 -6.79 -21.80 -8.12
C SER A 332 -6.10 -20.61 -7.46
N ILE A 333 -4.88 -20.31 -7.90
CA ILE A 333 -4.08 -19.14 -7.48
C ILE A 333 -4.63 -17.86 -8.16
N ASP A 334 -5.51 -18.02 -9.16
CA ASP A 334 -5.92 -16.98 -10.12
C ASP A 334 -7.19 -16.18 -9.73
N LYS A 335 -7.76 -16.37 -8.54
CA LYS A 335 -8.92 -15.56 -8.10
C LYS A 335 -8.45 -14.42 -7.21
N LYS A 336 -8.57 -13.17 -7.70
CA LYS A 336 -8.36 -11.94 -6.90
C LYS A 336 -9.07 -12.08 -5.55
N HIS A 337 -8.31 -12.03 -4.46
CA HIS A 337 -8.87 -12.10 -3.12
C HIS A 337 -9.77 -10.89 -2.89
N GLN A 338 -10.97 -11.11 -2.35
CA GLN A 338 -11.82 -10.00 -1.95
C GLN A 338 -11.23 -9.35 -0.69
N LEU A 339 -10.94 -8.06 -0.76
CA LEU A 339 -10.41 -7.32 0.38
C LEU A 339 -11.52 -6.49 1.03
N GLU A 340 -11.55 -6.54 2.35
CA GLU A 340 -12.44 -5.75 3.19
C GLU A 340 -11.63 -4.78 4.05
N PHE A 341 -12.04 -3.52 4.07
CA PHE A 341 -11.53 -2.48 4.96
C PHE A 341 -12.64 -2.09 5.93
N MET A 342 -12.52 -2.48 7.18
CA MET A 342 -13.47 -2.17 8.24
C MET A 342 -12.93 -1.03 9.08
N PHE A 343 -13.73 -0.01 9.36
CA PHE A 343 -13.34 1.08 10.24
C PHE A 343 -14.41 1.43 11.25
N GLU A 344 -13.96 1.71 12.48
CA GLU A 344 -14.78 2.20 13.58
C GLU A 344 -14.51 3.68 13.80
N TYR A 345 -15.58 4.47 13.94
CA TYR A 345 -15.48 5.90 14.22
C TYR A 345 -16.53 6.36 15.23
N ILE A 346 -16.27 7.50 15.85
CA ILE A 346 -17.15 8.12 16.84
C ILE A 346 -17.97 9.21 16.17
N GLN A 347 -19.30 9.16 16.31
CA GLN A 347 -20.20 10.22 15.87
C GLN A 347 -21.26 10.47 16.94
N ALA A 348 -21.35 11.70 17.44
CA ALA A 348 -22.28 12.09 18.51
C ALA A 348 -22.26 11.11 19.70
N GLU A 349 -21.06 10.79 20.20
CA GLU A 349 -20.81 9.84 21.31
C GLU A 349 -21.18 8.38 21.03
N THR A 350 -21.63 8.05 19.81
CA THR A 350 -21.92 6.68 19.39
C THR A 350 -20.79 6.14 18.52
N LYS A 351 -20.38 4.90 18.79
CA LYS A 351 -19.46 4.16 17.94
C LYS A 351 -20.21 3.57 16.75
N LYS A 352 -19.71 3.81 15.55
CA LYS A 352 -20.24 3.26 14.30
C LYS A 352 -19.15 2.48 13.60
N CYS A 353 -19.53 1.42 12.91
CA CYS A 353 -18.64 0.58 12.12
C CYS A 353 -19.16 0.50 10.68
N ILE A 354 -18.26 0.64 9.71
CA ILE A 354 -18.56 0.50 8.29
C ILE A 354 -17.50 -0.41 7.67
N THR A 355 -17.94 -1.31 6.80
CA THR A 355 -17.08 -2.17 6.00
C THR A 355 -17.12 -1.72 4.55
N LEU A 356 -15.94 -1.51 3.97
CA LEU A 356 -15.73 -1.24 2.56
C LEU A 356 -15.17 -2.47 1.87
N ARG A 357 -15.66 -2.79 0.67
CA ARG A 357 -15.10 -3.80 -0.22
C ARG A 357 -14.41 -3.08 -1.36
N THR A 358 -13.09 -3.23 -1.45
CA THR A 358 -12.25 -2.52 -2.42
C THR A 358 -10.93 -3.24 -2.63
N GLU A 359 -10.42 -3.30 -3.87
CA GLU A 359 -9.09 -3.83 -4.17
C GLU A 359 -7.96 -3.00 -3.53
N GLN A 360 -8.25 -1.77 -3.09
CA GLN A 360 -7.29 -0.83 -2.52
C GLN A 360 -7.35 -0.73 -0.97
N ALA A 361 -7.90 -1.74 -0.28
CA ALA A 361 -8.02 -1.74 1.18
C ALA A 361 -6.66 -1.52 1.88
N PHE A 362 -5.62 -2.15 1.34
CA PHE A 362 -4.23 -2.05 1.77
C PHE A 362 -3.63 -0.67 1.54
N LEU A 363 -3.88 -0.06 0.37
CA LEU A 363 -3.51 1.33 0.09
C LEU A 363 -4.17 2.30 1.08
N LEU A 364 -5.48 2.16 1.31
CA LEU A 364 -6.21 3.00 2.26
C LEU A 364 -5.60 2.93 3.67
N SER A 365 -5.27 1.71 4.11
CA SER A 365 -4.59 1.49 5.38
C SER A 365 -3.19 2.10 5.43
N THR A 366 -2.44 2.01 4.34
CA THR A 366 -1.12 2.65 4.21
C THR A 366 -1.21 4.18 4.27
N CYS A 367 -2.21 4.78 3.60
CA CYS A 367 -2.50 6.21 3.67
C CYS A 367 -2.78 6.64 5.11
N LEU A 368 -3.64 5.91 5.84
CA LEU A 368 -3.94 6.21 7.25
C LEU A 368 -2.71 6.11 8.15
N LYS A 369 -1.90 5.07 8.00
CA LYS A 369 -0.62 4.95 8.73
C LYS A 369 0.28 6.15 8.47
N LYS A 370 0.40 6.56 7.20
CA LYS A 370 1.22 7.71 6.81
C LYS A 370 0.71 9.02 7.44
N ILE A 371 -0.61 9.23 7.45
CA ILE A 371 -1.23 10.39 8.12
C ILE A 371 -0.90 10.39 9.62
N MET A 372 -1.00 9.24 10.29
CA MET A 372 -0.71 9.15 11.73
C MET A 372 0.76 9.46 12.04
N ILE A 373 1.69 9.04 11.18
CA ILE A 373 3.12 9.35 11.33
C ILE A 373 3.40 10.84 11.12
N GLU A 374 2.68 11.49 10.20
CA GLU A 374 2.85 12.91 9.87
C GLU A 374 2.13 13.86 10.83
N GLN A 375 1.15 13.38 11.59
CA GLN A 375 0.47 14.19 12.60
C GLN A 375 1.46 14.59 13.71
N PRO A 376 1.46 15.86 14.15
CA PRO A 376 2.27 16.27 15.29
C PRO A 376 1.86 15.45 16.51
N VAL A 377 2.82 14.81 17.17
CA VAL A 377 2.61 13.90 18.31
C VAL A 377 1.91 14.64 19.46
N THR A 378 0.58 14.66 19.46
CA THR A 378 -0.25 15.06 20.59
C THR A 378 -0.81 13.80 21.24
N GLY A 379 0.06 13.14 22.00
CA GLY A 379 -0.32 12.02 22.88
C GLY A 379 -0.21 10.64 22.23
N THR A 380 0.25 9.70 23.04
CA THR A 380 0.41 8.27 22.75
C THR A 380 -0.86 7.66 22.17
N LYS A 381 -0.92 7.50 20.84
CA LYS A 381 -1.80 6.54 20.16
C LYS A 381 -0.95 5.42 19.58
N GLU A 382 -0.33 4.64 20.46
CA GLU A 382 0.11 3.30 20.09
C GLU A 382 -1.15 2.43 19.91
N ASP A 383 -1.22 1.73 18.78
CA ASP A 383 -2.20 0.68 18.42
C ASP A 383 -3.62 1.11 18.01
N LEU A 384 -3.77 1.96 16.98
CA LEU A 384 -5.04 2.08 16.23
C LEU A 384 -5.28 0.89 15.26
N GLU A 385 -4.26 0.07 15.03
CA GLU A 385 -4.31 -1.08 14.15
C GLU A 385 -4.33 -2.38 14.94
N ILE A 386 -5.46 -3.10 14.90
CA ILE A 386 -5.51 -4.47 15.40
C ILE A 386 -5.07 -5.39 14.26
N VAL A 387 -3.77 -5.67 14.18
CA VAL A 387 -3.28 -6.79 13.38
C VAL A 387 -3.44 -8.07 14.21
N SER A 388 -4.27 -8.98 13.69
CA SER A 388 -4.41 -10.37 14.11
C SER A 388 -4.95 -10.60 15.53
N ASN A 389 -6.27 -10.75 15.65
CA ASN A 389 -6.85 -11.88 16.35
C ASN A 389 -8.19 -12.23 15.70
N LEU A 390 -8.33 -13.49 15.32
CA LEU A 390 -9.61 -14.14 15.02
C LEU A 390 -10.52 -14.01 16.24
N GLN A 391 -11.23 -12.90 16.36
CA GLN A 391 -12.49 -12.83 17.06
C GLN A 391 -13.36 -11.88 16.25
N ARG A 392 -14.36 -12.45 15.57
CA ARG A 392 -15.53 -11.70 15.13
C ARG A 392 -15.89 -10.72 16.24
N CYS A 393 -15.90 -9.42 15.93
CA CYS A 393 -16.57 -8.45 16.78
C CYS A 393 -17.97 -9.00 17.05
N SER A 394 -18.25 -9.31 18.31
CA SER A 394 -19.53 -9.82 18.80
C SER A 394 -20.69 -8.82 18.64
N ALA A 395 -20.44 -7.67 18.01
CA ALA A 395 -21.42 -6.62 17.73
C ALA A 395 -22.01 -6.68 16.31
N CYS A 396 -21.49 -7.50 15.38
CA CYS A 396 -22.02 -7.60 14.00
C CYS A 396 -22.96 -8.81 13.79
N VAL A 397 -23.57 -9.33 14.84
CA VAL A 397 -24.72 -10.26 14.73
C VAL A 397 -25.90 -9.67 15.48
N LYS A 398 -26.66 -8.84 14.78
CA LYS A 398 -28.11 -8.77 14.93
C LYS A 398 -28.75 -8.62 13.56
#